data_AF-A0AAP0Z2E5-F1
#
_entry.id   AF-A0AAP0Z2E5-F1
#
_cell.length_a   1.000
_cell.length_b   1.000
_cell.length_c   1.000
_cell.angle_alpha   90.00
_cell.angle_beta   90.00
_cell.angle_gamma   90.00
#
_symmetry.space_group_name_H-M   'P 1'
#
loop_
_entity.id
_entity.type
_entity.pdbx_description
1 polymer ?
#
loop_
_entity_poly.entity_id
_entity_poly.type
_entity_poly.pdbx_seq_one_letter_code
_entity_poly.pdbx_strand_id
1 'polypeptide(L)'
;MIQREPIFPANRHALYEEHGYSAAIRSGDMLFVSGQVGSRIDGTPEPDFAAQVQLAFDNLAATLAAAGCTFDDLIDVTTFHTDPENQLPTIMQVKKLIFPHSPYPNWTAVGVTWLAGFDFEIKVIARIPASASVD
;
A
#
# COMPACT_ATOMS: atom_id res chain seq x y z
N MET A 1 5.94 -24.61 -12.18
CA MET A 1 4.95 -23.59 -12.60
C MET A 1 5.07 -22.43 -11.62
N ILE A 2 5.15 -21.19 -12.10
CA ILE A 2 5.07 -20.01 -11.21
C ILE A 2 3.61 -19.92 -10.76
N GLN A 3 3.35 -20.28 -9.50
CA GLN A 3 2.01 -20.25 -8.92
C GLN A 3 1.78 -18.89 -8.27
N ARG A 4 0.60 -18.31 -8.49
CA ARG A 4 0.17 -17.12 -7.73
C ARG A 4 -0.13 -17.53 -6.29
N GLU A 5 0.42 -16.81 -5.33
CA GLU A 5 0.18 -17.02 -3.91
C GLU A 5 -0.48 -15.76 -3.32
N PRO A 6 -1.72 -15.85 -2.81
CA PRO A 6 -2.38 -14.72 -2.17
C PRO A 6 -1.78 -14.44 -0.79
N ILE A 7 -1.49 -13.17 -0.52
CA ILE A 7 -0.98 -12.68 0.75
C ILE A 7 -2.04 -11.80 1.40
N PHE A 8 -2.19 -11.90 2.72
CA PHE A 8 -3.09 -11.09 3.53
C PHE A 8 -2.38 -10.64 4.81
N PRO A 9 -2.60 -9.39 5.27
CA PRO A 9 -2.12 -8.95 6.57
C PRO A 9 -2.78 -9.75 7.71
N ALA A 10 -2.12 -9.80 8.87
CA ALA A 10 -2.68 -10.47 10.06
C ALA A 10 -4.00 -9.83 10.52
N ASN A 11 -4.06 -8.49 10.48
CA ASN A 11 -5.27 -7.71 10.77
C ASN A 11 -6.00 -7.40 9.46
N ARG A 12 -6.78 -8.36 8.97
CA ARG A 12 -7.54 -8.21 7.72
C ARG A 12 -8.67 -7.19 7.93
N HIS A 13 -8.71 -6.14 7.10
CA HIS A 13 -9.91 -5.31 7.01
C HIS A 13 -11.00 -6.04 6.21
N ALA A 14 -12.27 -5.80 6.56
CA ALA A 14 -13.43 -6.52 6.02
C ALA A 14 -13.54 -6.49 4.47
N LEU A 15 -13.03 -5.43 3.82
CA LEU A 15 -13.14 -5.22 2.37
C LEU A 15 -12.63 -6.40 1.53
N TYR A 16 -11.57 -7.11 1.98
CA TYR A 16 -11.01 -8.22 1.21
C TYR A 16 -12.00 -9.38 1.03
N GLU A 17 -12.71 -9.73 2.09
CA GLU A 17 -13.70 -10.80 2.08
C GLU A 17 -15.00 -10.32 1.44
N GLU A 18 -15.42 -9.08 1.71
CA GLU A 18 -16.65 -8.50 1.17
C GLU A 18 -16.60 -8.31 -0.36
N HIS A 19 -15.45 -7.88 -0.90
CA HIS A 19 -15.32 -7.56 -2.33
C HIS A 19 -14.55 -8.62 -3.13
N GLY A 20 -14.04 -9.67 -2.49
CA GLY A 20 -13.48 -10.83 -3.16
C GLY A 20 -12.15 -10.58 -3.87
N TYR A 21 -11.19 -9.92 -3.21
CA TYR A 21 -9.85 -9.67 -3.74
C TYR A 21 -8.75 -9.93 -2.71
N SER A 22 -7.54 -10.22 -3.16
CA SER A 22 -6.37 -10.44 -2.28
C SER A 22 -5.68 -9.12 -1.93
N ALA A 23 -5.11 -9.02 -0.73
CA ALA A 23 -4.32 -7.84 -0.33
C ALA A 23 -3.07 -7.69 -1.20
N ALA A 24 -2.40 -8.81 -1.48
CA ALA A 24 -1.36 -8.88 -2.48
C ALA A 24 -1.30 -10.26 -3.14
N ILE A 25 -0.61 -10.33 -4.26
CA ILE A 25 -0.26 -11.57 -4.94
C ILE A 25 1.26 -11.64 -5.05
N ARG A 26 1.84 -12.71 -4.50
CA ARG A 26 3.21 -13.13 -4.78
C ARG A 26 3.24 -13.91 -6.10
N SER A 27 4.18 -13.54 -6.96
CA SER A 27 4.50 -14.24 -8.21
C SER A 27 6.02 -14.30 -8.36
N GLY A 28 6.61 -15.44 -7.97
CA GLY A 28 8.06 -15.58 -7.90
C GLY A 28 8.66 -14.69 -6.81
N ASP A 29 9.57 -13.81 -7.22
CA ASP A 29 10.24 -12.81 -6.39
C ASP A 29 9.56 -11.43 -6.45
N MET A 30 8.34 -11.35 -7.00
CA MET A 30 7.58 -10.11 -7.09
C MET A 30 6.33 -10.16 -6.24
N LEU A 31 6.03 -9.05 -5.59
CA LEU A 31 4.80 -8.82 -4.85
C LEU A 31 4.01 -7.70 -5.53
N PHE A 32 2.81 -8.03 -5.98
CA PHE A 32 1.86 -7.06 -6.51
C PHE A 32 0.82 -6.78 -5.43
N VAL A 33 0.84 -5.57 -4.87
CA VAL A 33 -0.05 -5.18 -3.78
C VAL A 33 -1.27 -4.48 -4.38
N SER A 34 -2.46 -4.87 -3.93
CA SER A 34 -3.70 -4.15 -4.21
C SER A 34 -3.61 -2.73 -3.64
N GLY A 35 -4.36 -1.78 -4.20
CA GLY A 35 -4.42 -0.42 -3.67
C GLY A 35 -4.71 -0.42 -2.17
N GLN A 36 -3.83 0.21 -1.40
CA GLN A 36 -3.99 0.38 0.04
C GLN A 36 -4.58 1.74 0.30
N VAL A 37 -5.62 1.75 1.12
CA VAL A 37 -6.39 2.94 1.51
C VAL A 37 -6.41 3.05 3.03
N GLY A 38 -6.77 4.22 3.55
CA GLY A 38 -6.92 4.47 4.98
C GLY A 38 -8.20 3.85 5.56
N SER A 39 -8.37 2.54 5.40
CA SER A 39 -9.51 1.79 5.90
C SER A 39 -9.30 1.35 7.35
N ARG A 40 -10.34 1.54 8.15
CA ARG A 40 -10.49 0.94 9.47
C ARG A 40 -10.82 -0.55 9.32
N ILE A 41 -10.80 -1.27 10.43
CA ILE A 41 -11.05 -2.73 10.44
C ILE A 41 -12.43 -3.09 9.85
N ASP A 42 -13.42 -2.23 10.06
CA ASP A 42 -14.79 -2.37 9.53
C ASP A 42 -14.93 -1.99 8.05
N GLY A 43 -13.83 -1.60 7.39
CA GLY A 43 -13.80 -1.19 5.99
C GLY A 43 -14.14 0.28 5.74
N THR A 44 -14.53 1.04 6.77
CA THR A 44 -14.85 2.47 6.60
C THR A 44 -13.59 3.34 6.47
N PRO A 45 -13.66 4.48 5.75
CA PRO A 45 -12.55 5.42 5.67
C PRO A 45 -12.31 6.12 7.01
N GLU A 46 -11.04 6.36 7.32
CA GLU A 46 -10.67 7.30 8.37
C GLU A 46 -11.10 8.73 7.94
N PRO A 47 -11.95 9.43 8.71
CA PRO A 47 -12.50 10.75 8.36
C PRO A 47 -11.49 11.90 8.36
N ASP A 48 -10.43 11.85 9.18
CA ASP A 48 -9.37 12.86 9.10
C ASP A 48 -8.41 12.50 7.96
N PHE A 49 -8.20 13.41 7.01
CA PHE A 49 -7.42 13.12 5.81
C PHE A 49 -5.95 12.77 6.11
N ALA A 50 -5.30 13.46 7.05
CA ALA A 50 -3.92 13.16 7.41
C ALA A 50 -3.80 11.77 8.05
N ALA A 51 -4.73 11.44 8.95
CA ALA A 51 -4.84 10.12 9.55
C ALA A 51 -5.21 9.04 8.52
N GLN A 52 -6.02 9.36 7.51
CA GLN A 52 -6.36 8.45 6.41
C GLN A 52 -5.13 8.10 5.58
N VAL A 53 -4.30 9.08 5.23
CA VAL A 53 -3.04 8.84 4.51
C VAL A 53 -2.10 7.99 5.36
N GLN A 54 -1.93 8.30 6.65
CA GLN A 54 -1.09 7.50 7.55
C GLN A 54 -1.60 6.06 7.65
N LEU A 55 -2.91 5.87 7.83
CA LEU A 55 -3.52 4.55 7.93
C LEU A 55 -3.38 3.75 6.62
N ALA A 56 -3.41 4.41 5.45
CA ALA A 56 -3.14 3.74 4.18
C ALA A 56 -1.71 3.18 4.12
N PHE A 57 -0.73 3.94 4.61
CA PHE A 57 0.65 3.46 4.72
C PHE A 57 0.82 2.39 5.79
N ASP A 58 0.13 2.46 6.92
CA ASP A 58 0.16 1.44 7.96
C ASP A 58 -0.44 0.11 7.44
N ASN A 59 -1.55 0.18 6.72
CA ASN A 59 -2.17 -0.96 6.04
C ASN A 59 -1.24 -1.56 4.97
N LEU A 60 -0.53 -0.71 4.22
CA LEU A 60 0.51 -1.14 3.28
C LEU A 60 1.65 -1.85 4.00
N ALA A 61 2.17 -1.29 5.09
CA ALA A 61 3.24 -1.90 5.88
C ALA A 61 2.83 -3.29 6.41
N ALA A 62 1.61 -3.44 6.90
CA ALA A 62 1.09 -4.72 7.36
C ALA A 62 0.98 -5.75 6.22
N THR A 63 0.58 -5.31 5.03
CA THR A 63 0.48 -6.17 3.83
C THR A 63 1.87 -6.59 3.33
N LEU A 64 2.85 -5.67 3.31
CA LEU A 64 4.24 -5.96 2.98
C LEU A 64 4.85 -6.96 3.97
N ALA A 65 4.66 -6.74 5.27
CA ALA A 65 5.19 -7.60 6.32
C ALA A 65 4.67 -9.05 6.22
N ALA A 66 3.42 -9.24 5.79
CA ALA A 66 2.86 -10.57 5.56
C ALA A 66 3.55 -11.34 4.42
N ALA A 67 4.27 -10.66 3.52
CA ALA A 67 5.11 -11.25 2.49
C ALA A 67 6.61 -11.30 2.86
N GLY A 68 6.97 -10.84 4.07
CA GLY A 68 8.37 -10.66 4.48
C GLY A 68 9.05 -9.44 3.85
N CYS A 69 8.28 -8.48 3.36
CA CYS A 69 8.77 -7.23 2.77
C CYS A 69 8.66 -6.04 3.75
N THR A 70 9.38 -4.98 3.41
CA THR A 70 9.36 -3.65 4.04
C THR A 70 9.21 -2.57 2.97
N PHE A 71 9.22 -1.28 3.37
CA PHE A 71 9.21 -0.19 2.40
C PHE A 71 10.48 -0.10 1.53
N ASP A 72 11.60 -0.66 2.00
CA ASP A 72 12.87 -0.68 1.24
C ASP A 72 12.81 -1.64 0.04
N ASP A 73 11.84 -2.55 0.04
CA ASP A 73 11.63 -3.52 -1.03
C ASP A 73 10.78 -2.97 -2.18
N LEU A 74 10.23 -1.76 -2.03
CA LEU A 74 9.40 -1.13 -3.07
C LEU A 74 10.23 -0.76 -4.30
N ILE A 75 9.73 -1.18 -5.46
CA ILE A 75 10.35 -0.91 -6.76
C ILE A 75 9.44 -0.10 -7.69
N ASP A 76 8.15 0.00 -7.36
CA ASP A 76 7.20 0.88 -8.06
C ASP A 76 6.15 1.43 -7.09
N VAL A 77 5.87 2.74 -7.16
CA VAL A 77 4.83 3.42 -6.38
C VAL A 77 3.95 4.27 -7.29
N THR A 78 2.64 4.01 -7.24
CA THR A 78 1.60 4.85 -7.83
C THR A 78 0.62 5.30 -6.75
N THR A 79 0.29 6.58 -6.69
CA THR A 79 -0.74 7.11 -5.78
C THR A 79 -1.87 7.80 -6.54
N PHE A 80 -3.08 7.64 -6.01
CA PHE A 80 -4.31 8.21 -6.54
C PHE A 80 -4.93 9.17 -5.52
N HIS A 81 -5.49 10.28 -6.00
CA HIS A 81 -5.94 11.40 -5.18
C HIS A 81 -7.28 11.93 -5.69
N THR A 82 -8.25 12.17 -4.81
CA THR A 82 -9.56 12.75 -5.19
C THR A 82 -9.51 14.26 -5.38
N ASP A 83 -8.58 14.94 -4.69
CA ASP A 83 -8.38 16.40 -4.75
C ASP A 83 -6.89 16.75 -4.57
N PRO A 84 -6.02 16.39 -5.53
CA PRO A 84 -4.58 16.49 -5.37
C PRO A 84 -4.09 17.92 -5.09
N GLU A 85 -4.77 18.96 -5.58
CA GLU A 85 -4.36 20.36 -5.34
C GLU A 85 -4.40 20.72 -3.84
N ASN A 86 -5.42 20.25 -3.12
CA ASN A 86 -5.55 20.52 -1.69
C ASN A 86 -4.91 19.44 -0.80
N GLN A 87 -4.69 18.23 -1.33
CA GLN A 87 -4.24 17.05 -0.57
C GLN A 87 -2.72 16.86 -0.57
N LEU A 88 -2.03 17.24 -1.65
CA LEU A 88 -0.59 16.97 -1.81
C LEU A 88 0.29 17.50 -0.67
N PRO A 89 0.07 18.70 -0.10
CA PRO A 89 0.88 19.17 1.03
C PRO A 89 0.87 18.22 2.23
N THR A 90 -0.31 17.70 2.60
CA THR A 90 -0.48 16.73 3.70
C THR A 90 0.16 15.39 3.35
N ILE A 91 -0.03 14.89 2.13
CA ILE A 91 0.58 13.62 1.67
C ILE A 91 2.11 13.72 1.73
N MET A 92 2.69 14.85 1.32
CA MET A 92 4.14 15.05 1.36
C MET A 92 4.70 15.09 2.79
N GLN A 93 3.93 15.52 3.78
CA GLN A 93 4.34 15.46 5.19
C GLN A 93 4.45 14.00 5.65
N VAL A 94 3.41 13.20 5.41
CA VAL A 94 3.41 11.76 5.76
C VAL A 94 4.49 11.00 5.00
N LYS A 95 4.64 11.23 3.69
CA LYS A 95 5.68 10.62 2.84
C LYS A 95 7.08 10.85 3.39
N LYS A 96 7.39 12.04 3.92
CA LYS A 96 8.72 12.36 4.48
C LYS A 96 9.03 11.60 5.76
N LEU A 97 8.01 11.22 6.54
CA LEU A 97 8.21 10.39 7.74
C LEU A 97 8.55 8.95 7.36
N ILE A 98 7.96 8.45 6.27
CA ILE A 98 8.10 7.06 5.82
C ILE A 98 9.37 6.87 4.98
N PHE A 99 9.68 7.83 4.11
CA PHE A 99 10.88 7.85 3.28
C PHE A 99 11.77 9.05 3.64
N PRO A 100 12.43 9.03 4.82
CA PRO A 100 13.18 10.18 5.33
C PRO A 100 14.47 10.47 4.56
N HIS A 101 15.02 9.46 3.88
CA HIS A 101 16.33 9.54 3.22
C HIS A 101 16.33 8.83 1.86
N SER A 102 17.30 9.19 1.02
CA SER A 102 17.56 8.52 -0.26
C SER A 102 18.22 7.14 -0.07
N PRO A 103 18.09 6.20 -1.02
CA PRO A 103 17.36 6.32 -2.28
C PRO A 103 15.84 6.30 -2.08
N TYR A 104 15.15 7.24 -2.70
CA TYR A 104 13.68 7.27 -2.68
C TYR A 104 13.13 6.29 -3.73
N PRO A 105 11.91 5.74 -3.53
CA PRO A 105 11.24 5.00 -4.60
C PRO A 105 10.95 5.90 -5.80
N ASN A 106 10.73 5.31 -6.97
CA ASN A 106 10.05 6.01 -8.05
C ASN A 106 8.64 6.45 -7.57
N TRP A 107 7.99 7.39 -8.27
CA TRP A 107 6.64 7.81 -7.86
C TRP A 107 5.84 8.38 -9.02
N THR A 108 4.63 7.87 -9.22
CA THR A 108 3.62 8.43 -10.11
C THR A 108 2.40 8.86 -9.30
N ALA A 109 1.99 10.13 -9.37
CA ALA A 109 0.82 10.66 -8.66
C ALA A 109 -0.25 11.10 -9.66
N VAL A 110 -1.50 10.66 -9.45
CA VAL A 110 -2.60 10.86 -10.42
C VAL A 110 -3.85 11.37 -9.70
N GLY A 111 -4.46 12.43 -10.23
CA GLY A 111 -5.81 12.86 -9.85
C GLY A 111 -6.86 11.94 -10.45
N VAL A 112 -7.78 11.43 -9.63
CA VAL A 112 -8.88 10.54 -10.03
C VAL A 112 -10.20 11.07 -9.50
N THR A 113 -11.31 10.62 -10.08
CA THR A 113 -12.64 11.13 -9.71
C THR A 113 -13.30 10.37 -8.57
N TRP A 114 -12.82 9.17 -8.21
CA TRP A 114 -13.44 8.32 -7.20
C TRP A 114 -12.51 7.19 -6.74
N LEU A 115 -12.51 6.90 -5.42
CA LEU A 115 -11.76 5.81 -4.77
C LEU A 115 -12.61 5.11 -3.71
N ALA A 116 -13.80 4.62 -4.05
CA ALA A 116 -14.63 3.83 -3.12
C ALA A 116 -14.96 4.49 -1.75
N GLY A 117 -15.02 5.82 -1.70
CA GLY A 117 -15.27 6.60 -0.47
C GLY A 117 -14.01 7.02 0.29
N PHE A 118 -12.83 6.67 -0.22
CA PHE A 118 -11.53 7.15 0.24
C PHE A 118 -11.05 8.34 -0.60
N ASP A 119 -10.06 9.05 -0.10
CA ASP A 119 -9.45 10.23 -0.73
C ASP A 119 -8.00 10.01 -1.17
N PHE A 120 -7.38 8.95 -0.66
CA PHE A 120 -6.02 8.54 -0.99
C PHE A 120 -5.93 7.02 -1.15
N GLU A 121 -5.29 6.59 -2.24
CA GLU A 121 -4.93 5.19 -2.46
C GLU A 121 -3.46 5.10 -2.91
N ILE A 122 -2.73 4.13 -2.37
CA ILE A 122 -1.35 3.80 -2.78
C ILE A 122 -1.28 2.38 -3.31
N LYS A 123 -0.81 2.24 -4.55
CA LYS A 123 -0.57 0.95 -5.21
C LYS A 123 0.93 0.78 -5.42
N VAL A 124 1.44 -0.40 -5.03
CA VAL A 124 2.88 -0.67 -5.11
C VAL A 124 3.21 -2.01 -5.77
N ILE A 125 4.47 -2.10 -6.19
CA ILE A 125 5.13 -3.36 -6.51
C ILE A 125 6.39 -3.45 -5.66
N ALA A 126 6.63 -4.61 -5.04
CA ALA A 126 7.82 -4.87 -4.25
C ALA A 126 8.61 -6.06 -4.79
N ARG A 127 9.92 -6.09 -4.52
CA ARG A 127 10.78 -7.27 -4.65
C ARG A 127 10.68 -8.06 -3.35
N ILE A 128 10.30 -9.33 -3.42
CA ILE A 128 10.36 -10.18 -2.23
C ILE A 128 11.83 -10.54 -2.00
N PRO A 129 12.41 -10.27 -0.82
CA PRO A 129 13.78 -10.65 -0.51
C PRO A 129 13.98 -12.13 -0.78
N ALA A 130 15.08 -12.49 -1.43
CA ALA A 130 15.51 -13.89 -1.44
C ALA A 130 15.70 -14.30 0.02
N SER A 131 14.96 -15.31 0.48
CA SER A 131 15.29 -15.96 1.74
C SER A 131 16.76 -16.36 1.64
N ALA A 132 17.62 -15.77 2.49
CA ALA A 132 19.03 -16.13 2.54
C ALA A 132 19.07 -17.65 2.63
N SER A 133 19.56 -18.30 1.58
CA SER A 133 19.87 -19.71 1.63
C SER A 133 20.86 -19.85 2.77
N VAL A 134 20.41 -20.44 3.87
CA VAL A 134 21.33 -20.96 4.87
C VAL A 134 21.98 -22.14 4.14
N ASP A 135 23.22 -21.91 3.69
CA ASP A 135 24.10 -22.93 3.13
C ASP A 135 24.21 -24.15 4.07
#